data_AF-A0A212FFR5-F1
#
_entry.id   AF-A0A212FFR5-F1
#
_cell.length_a   1.000
_cell.length_b   1.000
_cell.length_c   1.000
_cell.angle_alpha   90.00
_cell.angle_beta   90.00
_cell.angle_gamma   90.00
#
_symmetry.space_group_name_H-M   'P 1'
#
loop_
_entity.id
_entity.type
_entity.pdbx_description
1 polymer ?
#
loop_
_entity_poly.entity_id
_entity_poly.type
_entity_poly.pdbx_seq_one_letter_code
_entity_poly.pdbx_strand_id
1 'polypeptide(L)'
;MGLLSTVGALTVETGWAGAVKEALRGRRDVARVIAQAVCNVRGSLTSHAGSLAPPLLALVTDGPVDQLYTDIFDTIIHWRAEINDKERLEAAVTSLVTTLTDRHADGRLTDRLIKLLDIYGSKVTVPWKCLEKYFADPSDNKLPTCLKILNRINVYIPEVLPAVTRLAARRVTLLWPVYGRTLRLMKERGLDARHELERCRAVLERLRRSDVSDYIKALFYLQRELPDVCDYKQFRCVSDLVPKIPQRERPRCLSILSCYIKHGGRGDFAVLDTIELEKMIDTTQGVELASTALHVMSPALRQRVLSAAESAGPGAAVFPLVMRDFECYYNLKKKTLR
;
A
#
# COMPACT_ATOMS: atom_id res chain seq x y z
N MET A 1 34.53 -2.67 43.53
CA MET A 1 35.56 -3.66 43.15
C MET A 1 35.03 -4.91 42.43
N GLY A 2 33.71 -5.19 42.39
CA GLY A 2 33.18 -6.42 41.76
C GLY A 2 32.70 -6.33 40.30
N LEU A 3 32.74 -5.15 39.66
CA LEU A 3 32.27 -4.96 38.27
C LEU A 3 33.38 -5.20 37.22
N LEU A 4 34.64 -4.94 37.58
CA LEU A 4 35.79 -5.16 36.69
C LEU A 4 36.21 -6.64 36.65
N SER A 5 35.95 -7.40 37.72
CA SER A 5 36.24 -8.84 37.75
C SER A 5 35.27 -9.67 36.90
N THR A 6 34.02 -9.23 36.74
CA THR A 6 33.05 -9.90 35.85
C THR A 6 33.36 -9.66 34.38
N VAL A 7 33.91 -8.48 34.04
CA VAL A 7 34.36 -8.16 32.67
C VAL A 7 35.68 -8.86 32.33
N GLY A 8 36.58 -9.02 33.32
CA GLY A 8 37.86 -9.71 33.14
C GLY A 8 37.75 -11.24 32.99
N ALA A 9 36.67 -11.87 33.46
CA ALA A 9 36.47 -13.32 33.33
C ALA A 9 35.87 -13.76 31.97
N LEU A 10 35.30 -12.82 31.19
CA LEU A 10 34.65 -13.09 29.90
C LEU A 10 35.60 -13.06 28.69
N THR A 11 36.87 -12.70 28.89
CA THR A 11 37.83 -12.46 27.81
C THR A 11 38.58 -13.70 27.34
N VAL A 12 38.59 -14.79 28.11
CA VAL A 12 39.46 -15.94 27.81
C VAL A 12 38.78 -17.02 26.97
N GLU A 13 37.44 -17.17 27.02
CA GLU A 13 36.74 -18.21 26.24
C GLU A 13 35.75 -17.69 25.18
N THR A 14 35.39 -16.39 25.15
CA THR A 14 34.34 -15.86 24.25
C THR A 14 34.64 -14.57 23.47
N GLY A 15 35.83 -13.98 23.62
CA GLY A 15 36.21 -12.73 22.94
C GLY A 15 35.36 -11.51 23.35
N TRP A 16 35.77 -10.30 22.93
CA TRP A 16 35.10 -9.04 23.30
C TRP A 16 33.62 -8.99 22.87
N ALA A 17 33.26 -9.61 21.74
CA ALA A 17 31.89 -9.65 21.23
C ALA A 17 30.97 -10.50 22.14
N GLY A 18 31.49 -11.58 22.74
CA GLY A 18 30.78 -12.37 23.73
C GLY A 18 30.48 -11.57 24.99
N ALA A 19 31.44 -10.78 25.46
CA ALA A 19 31.24 -9.90 26.61
C ALA A 19 30.16 -8.82 26.35
N VAL A 20 30.16 -8.22 25.15
CA VAL A 20 29.11 -7.25 24.74
C VAL A 20 27.73 -7.91 24.72
N LYS A 21 27.62 -9.12 24.16
CA LYS A 21 26.37 -9.88 24.09
C LYS A 21 25.79 -10.17 25.48
N GLU A 22 26.62 -10.62 26.41
CA GLU A 22 26.18 -10.91 27.77
C GLU A 22 25.84 -9.62 28.53
N ALA A 23 26.56 -8.54 28.29
CA ALA A 23 26.26 -7.25 28.90
C ALA A 23 24.93 -6.64 28.40
N LEU A 24 24.56 -6.87 27.12
CA LEU A 24 23.23 -6.51 26.59
C LEU A 24 22.08 -7.31 27.23
N ARG A 25 22.36 -8.47 27.82
CA ARG A 25 21.38 -9.30 28.55
C ARG A 25 21.35 -9.00 30.06
N GLY A 26 22.31 -8.21 30.53
CA GLY A 26 22.48 -7.89 31.94
C GLY A 26 21.50 -6.82 32.45
N ARG A 27 21.95 -6.05 33.45
CA ARG A 27 21.14 -4.97 34.05
C ARG A 27 20.72 -3.95 32.99
N ARG A 28 19.43 -3.58 33.00
CA ARG A 28 18.79 -2.74 31.96
C ARG A 28 19.53 -1.43 31.69
N ASP A 29 20.00 -0.72 32.72
CA ASP A 29 20.69 0.56 32.56
C ASP A 29 22.03 0.38 31.83
N VAL A 30 22.79 -0.65 32.22
CA VAL A 30 24.07 -1.01 31.58
C VAL A 30 23.84 -1.45 30.15
N ALA A 31 22.83 -2.29 29.92
CA ALA A 31 22.48 -2.79 28.60
C ALA A 31 22.08 -1.64 27.65
N ARG A 32 21.36 -0.62 28.15
CA ARG A 32 20.99 0.57 27.36
C ARG A 32 22.20 1.40 26.93
N VAL A 33 23.16 1.62 27.85
CA VAL A 33 24.40 2.34 27.52
C VAL A 33 25.22 1.58 26.48
N ILE A 34 25.33 0.26 26.63
CA ILE A 34 26.04 -0.61 25.69
C ILE A 34 25.33 -0.65 24.34
N ALA A 35 24.00 -0.72 24.32
CA ALA A 35 23.21 -0.67 23.09
C ALA A 35 23.44 0.64 22.33
N GLN A 36 23.48 1.78 23.01
CA GLN A 36 23.79 3.06 22.36
C GLN A 36 25.19 3.05 21.75
N ALA A 37 26.19 2.53 22.47
CA ALA A 37 27.55 2.42 21.95
C ALA A 37 27.60 1.55 20.69
N VAL A 38 26.94 0.39 20.72
CA VAL A 38 26.82 -0.52 19.58
C VAL A 38 26.13 0.15 18.39
N CYS A 39 25.04 0.88 18.62
CA CYS A 39 24.33 1.61 17.56
C CYS A 39 25.18 2.72 16.93
N ASN A 40 26.01 3.42 17.72
CA ASN A 40 26.88 4.48 17.23
C ASN A 40 28.00 3.96 16.31
N VAL A 41 28.49 2.73 16.54
CA VAL A 41 29.55 2.10 15.73
C VAL A 41 29.02 1.01 14.80
N ARG A 42 27.71 1.01 14.48
CA ARG A 42 27.04 -0.05 13.72
C ARG A 42 27.75 -0.45 12.42
N GLY A 43 28.36 0.50 11.71
CA GLY A 43 29.06 0.21 10.45
C GLY A 43 30.27 -0.71 10.63
N SER A 44 31.02 -0.53 11.72
CA SER A 44 32.19 -1.35 12.06
C SER A 44 31.84 -2.72 12.63
N LEU A 45 30.60 -2.92 13.08
CA LEU A 45 30.13 -4.15 13.72
C LEU A 45 29.32 -5.07 12.80
N THR A 46 29.27 -4.78 11.50
CA THR A 46 28.48 -5.53 10.51
C THR A 46 28.84 -7.02 10.48
N SER A 47 30.12 -7.38 10.65
CA SER A 47 30.58 -8.78 10.72
C SER A 47 30.04 -9.56 11.92
N HIS A 48 29.60 -8.86 12.98
CA HIS A 48 29.08 -9.45 14.21
C HIS A 48 27.55 -9.33 14.32
N ALA A 49 26.89 -8.80 13.30
CA ALA A 49 25.47 -8.45 13.34
C ALA A 49 24.56 -9.62 13.70
N GLY A 50 24.83 -10.83 13.20
CA GLY A 50 24.04 -12.03 13.54
C GLY A 50 24.05 -12.37 15.04
N SER A 51 25.12 -12.04 15.74
CA SER A 51 25.25 -12.29 17.18
C SER A 51 24.68 -11.16 18.06
N LEU A 52 24.72 -9.93 17.57
CA LEU A 52 24.35 -8.71 18.32
C LEU A 52 22.92 -8.23 18.04
N ALA A 53 22.35 -8.51 16.87
CA ALA A 53 21.00 -8.07 16.53
C ALA A 53 19.92 -8.68 17.44
N PRO A 54 19.92 -9.99 17.78
CA PRO A 54 18.94 -10.55 18.70
C PRO A 54 18.93 -9.92 20.10
N PRO A 55 20.08 -9.77 20.81
CA PRO A 55 20.08 -9.14 22.13
C PRO A 55 19.77 -7.63 22.08
N LEU A 56 20.11 -6.91 21.00
CA LEU A 56 19.67 -5.52 20.82
C LEU A 56 18.15 -5.43 20.68
N LEU A 57 17.54 -6.29 19.87
CA LEU A 57 16.09 -6.32 19.70
C LEU A 57 15.38 -6.65 21.02
N ALA A 58 15.96 -7.53 21.83
CA ALA A 58 15.40 -7.91 23.14
C ALA A 58 15.28 -6.73 24.13
N LEU A 59 16.03 -5.65 23.93
CA LEU A 59 15.92 -4.42 24.74
C LEU A 59 14.73 -3.55 24.38
N VAL A 60 14.15 -3.76 23.19
CA VAL A 60 12.89 -3.14 22.79
C VAL A 60 11.78 -3.84 23.57
N THR A 61 11.18 -3.13 24.52
CA THR A 61 10.08 -3.64 25.34
C THR A 61 8.75 -3.09 24.87
N ASP A 62 7.66 -3.67 25.37
CA ASP A 62 6.31 -3.13 25.21
C ASP A 62 6.21 -1.75 25.89
N GLY A 63 6.39 -0.70 25.09
CA GLY A 63 6.41 0.68 25.55
C GLY A 63 6.58 1.66 24.39
N PRO A 64 6.45 2.97 24.65
CA PRO A 64 6.61 3.97 23.60
C PRO A 64 8.05 3.98 23.07
N VAL A 65 8.18 4.08 21.75
CA VAL A 65 9.50 4.16 21.09
C VAL A 65 10.20 5.46 21.49
N ASP A 66 11.33 5.30 22.19
CA ASP A 66 12.27 6.37 22.53
C ASP A 66 13.40 6.47 21.50
N GLN A 67 14.32 7.43 21.68
CA GLN A 67 15.43 7.65 20.74
C GLN A 67 16.34 6.42 20.62
N LEU A 68 16.62 5.73 21.73
CA LEU A 68 17.45 4.52 21.71
C LEU A 68 16.78 3.41 20.91
N TYR A 69 15.46 3.25 21.03
CA TYR A 69 14.72 2.26 20.24
C TYR A 69 14.77 2.62 18.75
N THR A 70 14.69 3.90 18.39
CA THR A 70 14.90 4.30 16.99
C THR A 70 16.30 3.97 16.48
N ASP A 71 17.32 4.17 17.30
CA ASP A 71 18.71 3.84 16.94
C ASP A 71 18.91 2.33 16.83
N ILE A 72 18.25 1.53 17.67
CA ILE A 72 18.25 0.07 17.60
C ILE A 72 17.58 -0.40 16.31
N PHE A 73 16.41 0.16 15.96
CA PHE A 73 15.75 -0.17 14.69
C PHE A 73 16.61 0.19 13.49
N ASP A 74 17.23 1.38 13.47
CA ASP A 74 18.12 1.79 12.38
C ASP A 74 19.33 0.87 12.26
N THR A 75 19.90 0.42 13.37
CA THR A 75 20.98 -0.57 13.39
C THR A 75 20.55 -1.93 12.85
N ILE A 76 19.39 -2.44 13.28
CA ILE A 76 18.87 -3.73 12.82
C ILE A 76 18.53 -3.69 11.32
N ILE A 77 17.87 -2.60 10.87
CA ILE A 77 17.56 -2.37 9.45
C ILE A 77 18.84 -2.28 8.62
N HIS A 78 19.87 -1.61 9.13
CA HIS A 78 21.15 -1.45 8.46
C HIS A 78 21.86 -2.80 8.28
N TRP A 79 21.91 -3.61 9.33
CA TRP A 79 22.59 -4.90 9.29
C TRP A 79 21.83 -5.97 8.51
N ARG A 80 20.50 -5.90 8.46
CA ARG A 80 19.65 -6.93 7.84
C ARG A 80 19.98 -8.35 8.34
N ALA A 81 20.45 -8.46 9.57
CA ALA A 81 20.86 -9.72 10.15
C ALA A 81 19.66 -10.66 10.32
N GLU A 82 19.90 -11.95 10.19
CA GLU A 82 18.85 -12.92 10.46
C GLU A 82 18.51 -12.95 11.95
N ILE A 83 17.24 -12.70 12.27
CA ILE A 83 16.70 -12.81 13.62
C ILE A 83 15.62 -13.89 13.58
N ASN A 84 15.80 -14.95 14.38
CA ASN A 84 14.88 -16.09 14.46
C ASN A 84 13.95 -16.03 15.68
N ASP A 85 13.98 -14.93 16.42
CA ASP A 85 13.08 -14.68 17.54
C ASP A 85 11.82 -13.94 17.06
N LYS A 86 10.81 -14.73 16.69
CA LYS A 86 9.53 -14.23 16.19
C LYS A 86 8.80 -13.36 17.22
N GLU A 87 8.75 -13.80 18.47
CA GLU A 87 8.01 -13.10 19.54
C GLU A 87 8.59 -11.71 19.78
N ARG A 88 9.93 -11.57 19.79
CA ARG A 88 10.57 -10.26 19.95
C ARG A 88 10.37 -9.34 18.75
N LEU A 89 10.37 -9.90 17.53
CA LEU A 89 10.05 -9.12 16.34
C LEU A 89 8.59 -8.62 16.36
N GLU A 90 7.65 -9.47 16.78
CA GLU A 90 6.23 -9.10 16.92
C GLU A 90 6.03 -8.04 18.01
N ALA A 91 6.71 -8.16 19.16
CA ALA A 91 6.69 -7.14 20.22
C ALA A 91 7.25 -5.79 19.75
N ALA A 92 8.38 -5.80 19.01
CA ALA A 92 8.97 -4.61 18.43
C ALA A 92 8.06 -3.91 17.42
N VAL A 93 7.43 -4.68 16.52
CA VAL A 93 6.43 -4.16 15.57
C VAL A 93 5.22 -3.60 16.32
N THR A 94 4.77 -4.26 17.39
CA THR A 94 3.66 -3.79 18.23
C THR A 94 3.98 -2.46 18.91
N SER A 95 5.18 -2.31 19.48
CA SER A 95 5.65 -1.06 20.07
C SER A 95 5.69 0.08 19.04
N LEU A 96 6.19 -0.19 17.83
CA LEU A 96 6.21 0.78 16.73
C LEU A 96 4.81 1.20 16.29
N VAL A 97 3.92 0.25 16.04
CA VAL A 97 2.54 0.54 15.61
C VAL A 97 1.78 1.31 16.69
N THR A 98 1.92 0.92 17.95
CA THR A 98 1.28 1.60 19.08
C THR A 98 1.79 3.04 19.20
N THR A 99 3.11 3.24 19.12
CA THR A 99 3.71 4.58 19.19
C THR A 99 3.29 5.47 18.03
N LEU A 100 3.27 4.94 16.80
CA LEU A 100 2.81 5.66 15.61
C LEU A 100 1.34 6.08 15.73
N THR A 101 0.53 5.24 16.35
CA THR A 101 -0.89 5.52 16.53
C THR A 101 -1.13 6.56 17.63
N ASP A 102 -0.35 6.51 18.72
CA ASP A 102 -0.49 7.42 19.86
C ASP A 102 0.13 8.80 19.63
N ARG A 103 1.30 8.88 18.98
CA ARG A 103 2.04 10.16 18.78
C ARG A 103 1.67 10.91 17.49
N HIS A 104 0.67 10.43 16.76
CA HIS A 104 0.35 10.80 15.37
C HIS A 104 1.48 10.41 14.41
N ALA A 105 1.12 9.92 13.21
CA ALA A 105 2.05 9.29 12.28
C ALA A 105 3.28 10.15 11.94
N ASP A 106 4.38 9.92 12.65
CA ASP A 106 5.70 10.40 12.26
C ASP A 106 6.13 9.62 11.00
N GLY A 107 6.37 10.36 9.92
CA GLY A 107 6.82 9.80 8.65
C GLY A 107 8.08 8.95 8.79
N ARG A 108 9.02 9.36 9.65
CA ARG A 108 10.29 8.65 9.87
C ARG A 108 10.08 7.32 10.59
N LEU A 109 9.22 7.29 11.61
CA LEU A 109 8.86 6.04 12.30
C LEU A 109 8.07 5.10 11.37
N THR A 110 7.22 5.67 10.51
CA THR A 110 6.48 4.88 9.52
C THR A 110 7.43 4.23 8.52
N ASP A 111 8.44 4.96 8.03
CA ASP A 111 9.44 4.43 7.11
C ASP A 111 10.30 3.32 7.75
N ARG A 112 10.58 3.42 9.07
CA ARG A 112 11.25 2.36 9.82
C ARG A 112 10.39 1.10 9.92
N LEU A 113 9.10 1.25 10.24
CA LEU A 113 8.15 0.14 10.27
C LEU A 113 8.10 -0.57 8.91
N ILE A 114 8.00 0.19 7.81
CA ILE A 114 8.00 -0.37 6.45
C ILE A 114 9.28 -1.17 6.20
N LYS A 115 10.45 -0.57 6.45
CA LYS A 115 11.74 -1.26 6.24
C LYS A 115 11.90 -2.51 7.08
N LEU A 116 11.43 -2.51 8.33
CA LEU A 116 11.45 -3.69 9.19
C LEU A 116 10.53 -4.79 8.64
N LEU A 117 9.33 -4.44 8.18
CA LEU A 117 8.40 -5.41 7.58
C LEU A 117 8.87 -5.88 6.19
N ASP A 118 9.62 -5.08 5.44
CA ASP A 118 10.23 -5.53 4.18
C ASP A 118 11.30 -6.61 4.43
N ILE A 119 12.03 -6.51 5.55
CA ILE A 119 13.08 -7.49 5.91
C ILE A 119 12.49 -8.72 6.60
N TYR A 120 11.57 -8.52 7.56
CA TYR A 120 11.10 -9.57 8.48
C TYR A 120 9.60 -9.91 8.34
N GLY A 121 8.86 -9.27 7.43
CA GLY A 121 7.40 -9.42 7.34
C GLY A 121 6.90 -10.80 6.93
N SER A 122 7.77 -11.68 6.42
CA SER A 122 7.47 -13.10 6.21
C SER A 122 7.51 -13.92 7.50
N LYS A 123 8.26 -13.46 8.51
CA LYS A 123 8.46 -14.12 9.82
C LYS A 123 7.51 -13.58 10.89
N VAL A 124 6.90 -12.42 10.68
CA VAL A 124 6.17 -11.65 11.69
C VAL A 124 4.69 -11.52 11.33
N THR A 125 3.83 -11.64 12.35
CA THR A 125 2.42 -11.28 12.26
C THR A 125 2.23 -9.93 12.94
N VAL A 126 1.69 -8.92 12.23
CA VAL A 126 1.35 -7.65 12.88
C VAL A 126 0.16 -7.90 13.81
N PRO A 127 0.27 -7.71 15.14
CA PRO A 127 -0.81 -8.10 16.04
C PRO A 127 -2.01 -7.18 15.91
N TRP A 128 -3.17 -7.72 15.51
CA TRP A 128 -4.40 -6.94 15.33
C TRP A 128 -4.87 -6.25 16.61
N LYS A 129 -4.61 -6.85 17.79
CA LYS A 129 -5.04 -6.34 19.10
C LYS A 129 -4.65 -4.89 19.36
N CYS A 130 -3.52 -4.41 18.82
CA CYS A 130 -3.09 -3.02 19.02
C CYS A 130 -3.89 -2.02 18.18
N LEU A 131 -4.54 -2.48 17.10
CA LEU A 131 -5.35 -1.66 16.20
C LEU A 131 -6.86 -1.81 16.46
N GLU A 132 -7.30 -2.98 16.92
CA GLU A 132 -8.70 -3.38 17.01
C GLU A 132 -9.63 -2.32 17.63
N LYS A 133 -9.21 -1.72 18.74
CA LYS A 133 -10.00 -0.71 19.48
C LYS A 133 -10.37 0.51 18.61
N TYR A 134 -9.51 0.91 17.68
CA TYR A 134 -9.75 2.06 16.81
C TYR A 134 -10.71 1.74 15.66
N PHE A 135 -10.91 0.46 15.34
CA PHE A 135 -11.87 0.00 14.33
C PHE A 135 -13.25 -0.29 14.93
N ALA A 136 -13.39 -0.30 16.26
CA ALA A 136 -14.65 -0.43 16.95
C ALA A 136 -15.47 0.88 16.91
N ASP A 137 -14.79 2.03 17.05
CA ASP A 137 -15.40 3.35 16.97
C ASP A 137 -14.89 4.15 15.75
N PRO A 138 -15.72 4.33 14.72
CA PRO A 138 -15.41 5.12 13.52
C PRO A 138 -15.24 6.61 13.76
N SER A 139 -15.66 7.12 14.91
CA SER A 139 -15.42 8.51 15.33
C SER A 139 -14.08 8.70 16.05
N ASP A 140 -13.34 7.61 16.30
CA ASP A 140 -12.02 7.67 16.93
C ASP A 140 -11.04 8.47 16.07
N ASN A 141 -10.43 9.48 16.68
CA ASN A 141 -9.51 10.40 16.01
C ASN A 141 -8.22 9.70 15.52
N LYS A 142 -7.89 8.50 16.01
CA LYS A 142 -6.73 7.71 15.60
C LYS A 142 -7.03 6.74 14.47
N LEU A 143 -8.30 6.48 14.12
CA LEU A 143 -8.66 5.61 13.00
C LEU A 143 -8.01 6.05 11.67
N PRO A 144 -8.01 7.34 11.27
CA PRO A 144 -7.32 7.78 10.06
C PRO A 144 -5.82 7.46 10.06
N THR A 145 -5.17 7.54 11.22
CA THR A 145 -3.75 7.19 11.39
C THR A 145 -3.54 5.70 11.21
N CYS A 146 -4.39 4.86 11.80
CA CYS A 146 -4.36 3.41 11.61
C CYS A 146 -4.51 3.02 10.14
N LEU A 147 -5.48 3.62 9.44
CA LEU A 147 -5.72 3.37 8.01
C LEU A 147 -4.51 3.79 7.16
N LYS A 148 -3.86 4.92 7.47
CA LYS A 148 -2.63 5.35 6.79
C LYS A 148 -1.48 4.36 6.98
N ILE A 149 -1.30 3.84 8.19
CA ILE A 149 -0.27 2.82 8.49
C ILE A 149 -0.56 1.55 7.68
N LEU A 150 -1.79 1.02 7.78
CA LEU A 150 -2.22 -0.19 7.06
C LEU A 150 -2.09 -0.04 5.53
N ASN A 151 -2.34 1.16 5.00
CA ASN A 151 -2.19 1.41 3.57
C ASN A 151 -0.73 1.43 3.09
N ARG A 152 0.25 1.56 3.99
CA ARG A 152 1.68 1.61 3.64
C ARG A 152 2.40 0.28 3.86
N ILE A 153 1.96 -0.54 4.81
CA ILE A 153 2.59 -1.84 5.08
C ILE A 153 2.23 -2.86 3.99
N ASN A 154 3.15 -3.79 3.71
CA ASN A 154 2.95 -4.87 2.73
C ASN A 154 2.79 -6.24 3.40
N VAL A 155 2.01 -6.28 4.50
CA VAL A 155 1.77 -7.48 5.29
C VAL A 155 0.28 -7.73 5.39
N TYR A 156 -0.13 -8.97 5.08
CA TYR A 156 -1.52 -9.39 5.20
C TYR A 156 -1.90 -9.62 6.67
N ILE A 157 -2.97 -8.96 7.11
CA ILE A 157 -3.57 -9.10 8.44
C ILE A 157 -5.02 -9.57 8.24
N PRO A 158 -5.37 -10.82 8.63
CA PRO A 158 -6.69 -11.40 8.35
C PRO A 158 -7.88 -10.58 8.87
N GLU A 159 -7.72 -9.95 10.02
CA GLU A 159 -8.78 -9.21 10.73
C GLU A 159 -9.13 -7.86 10.08
N VAL A 160 -8.25 -7.34 9.21
CA VAL A 160 -8.46 -6.04 8.56
C VAL A 160 -9.67 -6.07 7.64
N LEU A 161 -9.86 -7.13 6.84
CA LEU A 161 -10.98 -7.22 5.89
C LEU A 161 -12.34 -7.13 6.60
N PRO A 162 -12.67 -7.99 7.59
CA PRO A 162 -13.89 -7.85 8.36
C PRO A 162 -14.06 -6.46 8.98
N ALA A 163 -12.99 -5.86 9.50
CA ALA A 163 -13.04 -4.54 10.12
C ALA A 163 -13.38 -3.43 9.11
N VAL A 164 -12.69 -3.37 7.97
CA VAL A 164 -12.96 -2.34 6.94
C VAL A 164 -14.30 -2.56 6.24
N THR A 165 -14.77 -3.81 6.09
CA THR A 165 -16.12 -4.08 5.58
C THR A 165 -17.21 -3.52 6.51
N ARG A 166 -17.03 -3.62 7.84
CA ARG A 166 -17.96 -2.98 8.81
C ARG A 166 -17.91 -1.46 8.72
N LEU A 167 -16.72 -0.88 8.60
CA LEU A 167 -16.53 0.57 8.45
C LEU A 167 -17.09 1.12 7.15
N ALA A 168 -17.13 0.30 6.10
CA ALA A 168 -17.65 0.71 4.79
C ALA A 168 -19.11 1.15 4.82
N ALA A 169 -19.91 0.59 5.74
CA ALA A 169 -21.28 1.05 5.98
C ALA A 169 -21.36 2.51 6.46
N ARG A 170 -20.27 3.04 7.03
CA ARG A 170 -20.18 4.41 7.56
C ARG A 170 -19.47 5.40 6.63
N ARG A 171 -19.21 5.01 5.37
CA ARG A 171 -18.69 5.90 4.30
C ARG A 171 -17.35 6.58 4.59
N VAL A 172 -16.43 5.90 5.30
CA VAL A 172 -15.09 6.44 5.59
C VAL A 172 -14.20 6.37 4.35
N THR A 173 -13.95 7.48 3.66
CA THR A 173 -13.22 7.50 2.37
C THR A 173 -11.80 6.92 2.41
N LEU A 174 -11.08 7.10 3.53
CA LEU A 174 -9.72 6.57 3.71
C LEU A 174 -9.66 5.03 3.81
N LEU A 175 -10.81 4.35 3.95
CA LEU A 175 -10.85 2.89 4.09
C LEU A 175 -10.60 2.18 2.76
N TRP A 176 -10.98 2.78 1.63
CA TRP A 176 -11.03 2.07 0.34
C TRP A 176 -9.66 1.60 -0.16
N PRO A 177 -8.58 2.39 -0.06
CA PRO A 177 -7.23 1.90 -0.37
C PRO A 177 -6.83 0.72 0.53
N VAL A 178 -7.10 0.80 1.84
CA VAL A 178 -6.80 -0.29 2.78
C VAL A 178 -7.57 -1.56 2.42
N TYR A 179 -8.86 -1.44 2.09
CA TYR A 179 -9.68 -2.56 1.67
C TYR A 179 -9.11 -3.21 0.40
N GLY A 180 -8.87 -2.43 -0.66
CA GLY A 180 -8.33 -2.92 -1.92
C GLY A 180 -6.96 -3.58 -1.75
N ARG A 181 -6.06 -2.95 -0.98
CA ARG A 181 -4.73 -3.47 -0.67
C ARG A 181 -4.79 -4.78 0.10
N THR A 182 -5.69 -4.90 1.08
CA THR A 182 -5.82 -6.13 1.87
C THR A 182 -6.38 -7.28 1.03
N LEU A 183 -7.31 -7.01 0.11
CA LEU A 183 -7.77 -8.00 -0.87
C LEU A 183 -6.65 -8.43 -1.82
N ARG A 184 -5.81 -7.49 -2.30
CA ARG A 184 -4.63 -7.81 -3.12
C ARG A 184 -3.68 -8.73 -2.37
N LEU A 185 -3.31 -8.36 -1.14
CA LEU A 185 -2.40 -9.15 -0.28
C LEU A 185 -2.96 -10.55 0.01
N MET A 186 -4.27 -10.68 0.19
CA MET A 186 -4.94 -11.97 0.34
C MET A 186 -4.76 -12.86 -0.90
N LYS A 187 -4.97 -12.30 -2.11
CA LYS A 187 -4.77 -13.02 -3.38
C LYS A 187 -3.30 -13.38 -3.61
N GLU A 188 -2.37 -12.48 -3.33
CA GLU A 188 -0.92 -12.72 -3.46
C GLU A 188 -0.44 -13.87 -2.55
N ARG A 189 -1.12 -14.10 -1.42
CA ARG A 189 -0.89 -15.25 -0.53
C ARG A 189 -1.58 -16.54 -0.98
N GLY A 190 -2.30 -16.54 -2.10
CA GLY A 190 -3.02 -17.71 -2.61
C GLY A 190 -4.29 -18.05 -1.82
N LEU A 191 -4.80 -17.14 -0.98
CA LEU A 191 -6.06 -17.33 -0.24
C LEU A 191 -7.27 -17.06 -1.13
N ASP A 192 -8.38 -17.77 -0.91
CA ASP A 192 -9.60 -17.60 -1.69
C ASP A 192 -10.30 -16.25 -1.41
N ALA A 193 -10.12 -15.29 -2.31
CA ALA A 193 -10.70 -13.96 -2.20
C ALA A 193 -12.12 -13.85 -2.80
N ARG A 194 -12.71 -14.93 -3.35
CA ARG A 194 -14.01 -14.85 -4.06
C ARG A 194 -15.13 -14.27 -3.19
N HIS A 195 -15.28 -14.82 -1.99
CA HIS A 195 -16.32 -14.39 -1.06
C HIS A 195 -16.13 -12.94 -0.59
N GLU A 196 -14.89 -12.52 -0.31
CA GLU A 196 -14.61 -11.15 0.11
C GLU A 196 -14.79 -10.14 -1.03
N LEU A 197 -14.52 -10.54 -2.28
CA LEU A 197 -14.81 -9.76 -3.48
C LEU A 197 -16.32 -9.60 -3.67
N GLU A 198 -17.10 -10.65 -3.49
CA GLU A 198 -18.57 -10.59 -3.55
C GLU A 198 -19.14 -9.65 -2.50
N ARG A 199 -18.64 -9.72 -1.25
CA ARG A 199 -19.00 -8.76 -0.19
C ARG A 199 -18.64 -7.33 -0.56
N CYS A 200 -17.44 -7.11 -1.11
CA CYS A 200 -16.99 -5.80 -1.56
C CYS A 200 -17.92 -5.24 -2.65
N ARG A 201 -18.29 -6.06 -3.64
CA ARG A 201 -19.25 -5.70 -4.70
C ARG A 201 -20.64 -5.40 -4.14
N ALA A 202 -21.10 -6.16 -3.15
CA ALA A 202 -22.38 -5.89 -2.47
C ALA A 202 -22.36 -4.55 -1.68
N VAL A 203 -21.21 -4.15 -1.14
CA VAL A 203 -21.04 -2.82 -0.53
C VAL A 203 -21.07 -1.73 -1.61
N LEU A 204 -20.36 -1.91 -2.73
CA LEU A 204 -20.37 -0.97 -3.84
C LEU A 204 -21.77 -0.76 -4.43
N GLU A 205 -22.56 -1.82 -4.61
CA GLU A 205 -23.95 -1.70 -5.08
C GLU A 205 -24.85 -0.94 -4.10
N ARG A 206 -24.63 -1.10 -2.78
CA ARG A 206 -25.34 -0.31 -1.75
C ARG A 206 -24.96 1.17 -1.82
N LEU A 207 -23.68 1.48 -2.03
CA LEU A 207 -23.23 2.86 -2.24
C LEU A 207 -23.85 3.43 -3.51
N ARG A 208 -23.82 2.69 -4.63
CA ARG A 208 -24.38 3.16 -5.92
C ARG A 208 -25.85 3.58 -5.81
N ARG A 209 -26.63 2.87 -4.99
CA ARG A 209 -28.06 3.18 -4.76
C ARG A 209 -28.29 4.36 -3.82
N SER A 210 -27.33 4.67 -2.94
CA SER A 210 -27.52 5.67 -1.88
C SER A 210 -26.75 6.97 -2.13
N ASP A 211 -25.52 6.90 -2.64
CA ASP A 211 -24.70 8.03 -3.01
C ASP A 211 -23.74 7.65 -4.14
N VAL A 212 -24.04 8.14 -5.34
CA VAL A 212 -23.23 7.87 -6.53
C VAL A 212 -21.81 8.42 -6.37
N SER A 213 -21.61 9.60 -5.75
CA SER A 213 -20.27 10.18 -5.59
C SER A 213 -19.38 9.30 -4.73
N ASP A 214 -19.91 8.77 -3.62
CA ASP A 214 -19.17 7.85 -2.76
C ASP A 214 -18.91 6.51 -3.44
N TYR A 215 -19.83 6.02 -4.27
CA TYR A 215 -19.60 4.85 -5.11
C TYR A 215 -18.43 5.05 -6.09
N ILE A 216 -18.39 6.19 -6.82
CA ILE A 216 -17.29 6.51 -7.75
C ILE A 216 -15.95 6.53 -6.98
N LYS A 217 -15.90 7.22 -5.84
CA LYS A 217 -14.68 7.31 -5.02
C LYS A 217 -14.24 5.95 -4.50
N ALA A 218 -15.17 5.15 -3.99
CA ALA A 218 -14.89 3.82 -3.49
C ALA A 218 -14.30 2.93 -4.58
N LEU A 219 -14.96 2.85 -5.73
CA LEU A 219 -14.50 2.05 -6.87
C LEU A 219 -13.14 2.53 -7.39
N PHE A 220 -12.94 3.84 -7.52
CA PHE A 220 -11.68 4.43 -7.94
C PHE A 220 -10.51 4.03 -7.02
N TYR A 221 -10.67 4.17 -5.71
CA TYR A 221 -9.60 3.83 -4.76
C TYR A 221 -9.37 2.32 -4.62
N LEU A 222 -10.42 1.50 -4.69
CA LEU A 222 -10.30 0.05 -4.69
C LEU A 222 -9.54 -0.46 -5.92
N GLN A 223 -9.92 0.01 -7.11
CA GLN A 223 -9.37 -0.46 -8.38
C GLN A 223 -7.88 -0.12 -8.55
N ARG A 224 -7.42 0.99 -7.95
CA ARG A 224 -6.00 1.33 -7.88
C ARG A 224 -5.16 0.29 -7.16
N GLU A 225 -5.71 -0.38 -6.16
CA GLU A 225 -5.00 -1.42 -5.41
C GLU A 225 -5.28 -2.81 -5.96
N LEU A 226 -6.49 -3.05 -6.49
CA LEU A 226 -6.90 -4.33 -7.07
C LEU A 226 -7.75 -4.11 -8.34
N PRO A 227 -7.16 -4.17 -9.54
CA PRO A 227 -7.87 -3.91 -10.79
C PRO A 227 -9.10 -4.80 -11.03
N ASP A 228 -9.01 -6.09 -10.66
CA ASP A 228 -10.07 -7.10 -10.82
C ASP A 228 -11.35 -6.83 -10.00
N VAL A 229 -11.33 -5.83 -9.11
CA VAL A 229 -12.52 -5.45 -8.35
C VAL A 229 -13.63 -4.92 -9.26
N CYS A 230 -13.24 -4.27 -10.37
CA CYS A 230 -14.13 -3.74 -11.39
C CYS A 230 -14.38 -4.81 -12.45
N ASP A 231 -15.59 -5.35 -12.47
CA ASP A 231 -16.11 -6.23 -13.51
C ASP A 231 -16.82 -5.43 -14.61
N TYR A 232 -17.25 -6.12 -15.67
CA TYR A 232 -17.96 -5.49 -16.79
C TYR A 232 -19.26 -4.79 -16.37
N LYS A 233 -19.94 -5.27 -15.32
CA LYS A 233 -21.16 -4.64 -14.82
C LYS A 233 -20.85 -3.30 -14.18
N GLN A 234 -19.80 -3.19 -13.37
CA GLN A 234 -19.38 -1.90 -12.82
C GLN A 234 -18.84 -0.98 -13.92
N PHE A 235 -18.07 -1.51 -14.88
CA PHE A 235 -17.61 -0.76 -16.06
C PHE A 235 -18.79 -0.13 -16.82
N ARG A 236 -19.80 -0.93 -17.20
CA ARG A 236 -21.01 -0.44 -17.87
C ARG A 236 -21.74 0.61 -17.04
N CYS A 237 -21.92 0.36 -15.74
CA CYS A 237 -22.56 1.34 -14.85
C CYS A 237 -21.81 2.66 -14.81
N VAL A 238 -20.47 2.64 -14.77
CA VAL A 238 -19.66 3.85 -14.76
C VAL A 238 -19.78 4.58 -16.10
N SER A 239 -19.72 3.88 -17.22
CA SER A 239 -19.93 4.46 -18.56
C SER A 239 -21.27 5.19 -18.67
N ASP A 240 -22.36 4.56 -18.22
CA ASP A 240 -23.71 5.14 -18.22
C ASP A 240 -23.85 6.36 -17.28
N LEU A 241 -22.97 6.47 -16.28
CA LEU A 241 -22.95 7.57 -15.31
C LEU A 241 -22.13 8.77 -15.76
N VAL A 242 -21.09 8.60 -16.58
CA VAL A 242 -20.22 9.70 -17.06
C VAL A 242 -21.00 10.91 -17.60
N PRO A 243 -22.01 10.76 -18.46
CA PRO A 243 -22.74 11.92 -18.98
C PRO A 243 -23.60 12.63 -17.92
N LYS A 244 -23.96 11.94 -16.82
CA LYS A 244 -24.92 12.40 -15.80
C LYS A 244 -24.25 12.93 -14.53
N ILE A 245 -22.97 12.60 -14.31
CA ILE A 245 -22.22 12.92 -13.09
C ILE A 245 -21.69 14.38 -13.14
N PRO A 246 -21.60 15.07 -11.98
CA PRO A 246 -20.94 16.36 -11.88
C PRO A 246 -19.49 16.33 -12.40
N GLN A 247 -19.05 17.42 -13.03
CA GLN A 247 -17.71 17.55 -13.63
C GLN A 247 -16.58 17.15 -12.68
N ARG A 248 -16.70 17.44 -11.38
CA ARG A 248 -15.69 17.10 -10.36
C ARG A 248 -15.40 15.60 -10.20
N GLU A 249 -16.35 14.72 -10.51
CA GLU A 249 -16.19 13.26 -10.38
C GLU A 249 -15.86 12.58 -11.72
N ARG A 250 -16.07 13.27 -12.86
CA ARG A 250 -15.79 12.73 -14.20
C ARG A 250 -14.36 12.20 -14.35
N PRO A 251 -13.30 12.90 -13.87
CA PRO A 251 -11.94 12.37 -13.97
C PRO A 251 -11.78 10.99 -13.32
N ARG A 252 -12.43 10.75 -12.17
CA ARG A 252 -12.39 9.43 -11.51
C ARG A 252 -13.10 8.37 -12.34
N CYS A 253 -14.25 8.70 -12.94
CA CYS A 253 -14.94 7.79 -13.84
C CYS A 253 -14.06 7.38 -15.02
N LEU A 254 -13.43 8.36 -15.69
CA LEU A 254 -12.56 8.11 -16.85
C LEU A 254 -11.36 7.25 -16.46
N SER A 255 -10.73 7.52 -15.31
CA SER A 255 -9.66 6.67 -14.77
C SER A 255 -10.13 5.25 -14.46
N ILE A 256 -11.36 5.05 -13.96
CA ILE A 256 -11.90 3.71 -13.71
C ILE A 256 -12.03 2.91 -15.01
N LEU A 257 -12.58 3.55 -16.05
CA LEU A 257 -12.78 2.93 -17.36
C LEU A 257 -11.43 2.61 -18.02
N SER A 258 -10.48 3.55 -17.97
CA SER A 258 -9.13 3.34 -18.50
C SER A 258 -8.44 2.19 -17.79
N CYS A 259 -8.50 2.15 -16.46
CA CYS A 259 -7.91 1.08 -15.66
C CYS A 259 -8.50 -0.29 -16.01
N TYR A 260 -9.82 -0.39 -16.22
CA TYR A 260 -10.47 -1.64 -16.62
C TYR A 260 -9.95 -2.16 -17.98
N ILE A 261 -9.87 -1.28 -18.98
CA ILE A 261 -9.40 -1.64 -20.33
C ILE A 261 -7.92 -2.02 -20.31
N LYS A 262 -7.08 -1.22 -19.62
CA LYS A 262 -5.63 -1.46 -19.49
C LYS A 262 -5.29 -2.82 -18.91
N HIS A 263 -6.11 -3.34 -18.00
CA HIS A 263 -5.89 -4.64 -17.36
C HIS A 263 -6.61 -5.80 -18.06
N GLY A 264 -6.97 -5.64 -19.35
CA GLY A 264 -7.53 -6.72 -20.15
C GLY A 264 -9.01 -6.99 -19.87
N GLY A 265 -9.75 -5.95 -19.49
CA GLY A 265 -11.20 -6.01 -19.33
C GLY A 265 -11.89 -6.64 -20.55
N ARG A 266 -12.98 -7.37 -20.29
CA ARG A 266 -13.76 -8.06 -21.33
C ARG A 266 -15.18 -7.55 -21.38
N GLY A 267 -15.82 -7.64 -22.53
CA GLY A 267 -17.22 -7.29 -22.73
C GLY A 267 -17.45 -6.39 -23.95
N ASP A 268 -18.65 -5.86 -24.07
CA ASP A 268 -19.02 -4.96 -25.16
C ASP A 268 -18.60 -3.53 -24.82
N PHE A 269 -17.60 -3.02 -25.55
CA PHE A 269 -17.07 -1.68 -25.41
C PHE A 269 -17.83 -0.62 -26.20
N ALA A 270 -18.88 -0.98 -26.95
CA ALA A 270 -19.77 -0.01 -27.60
C ALA A 270 -20.43 0.94 -26.59
N VAL A 271 -20.52 0.54 -25.31
CA VAL A 271 -20.97 1.41 -24.21
C VAL A 271 -20.12 2.69 -24.06
N LEU A 272 -18.87 2.69 -24.55
CA LEU A 272 -18.04 3.90 -24.59
C LEU A 272 -18.60 4.97 -25.54
N ASP A 273 -19.40 4.61 -26.55
CA ASP A 273 -19.98 5.57 -27.49
C ASP A 273 -20.98 6.52 -26.82
N THR A 274 -21.52 6.11 -25.65
CA THR A 274 -22.38 6.94 -24.80
C THR A 274 -21.61 8.04 -24.07
N ILE A 275 -20.29 7.87 -23.96
CA ILE A 275 -19.38 8.84 -23.39
C ILE A 275 -18.98 9.75 -24.55
N GLU A 276 -19.37 11.02 -24.46
CA GLU A 276 -18.95 12.07 -25.40
C GLU A 276 -17.46 12.39 -25.19
N LEU A 277 -16.60 11.38 -25.35
CA LEU A 277 -15.19 11.39 -25.01
C LEU A 277 -14.43 12.44 -25.84
N GLU A 278 -14.88 12.69 -27.07
CA GLU A 278 -14.35 13.73 -27.95
C GLU A 278 -14.40 15.13 -27.31
N LYS A 279 -15.37 15.39 -26.43
CA LYS A 279 -15.51 16.66 -25.71
C LYS A 279 -14.62 16.76 -24.47
N MET A 280 -13.87 15.70 -24.15
CA MET A 280 -13.05 15.60 -22.93
C MET A 280 -11.57 15.37 -23.24
N ILE A 281 -11.17 15.48 -24.52
CA ILE A 281 -9.80 15.29 -25.02
C ILE A 281 -8.85 16.41 -24.57
N ASP A 282 -9.37 17.50 -24.00
CA ASP A 282 -8.61 18.55 -23.33
C ASP A 282 -8.13 18.17 -21.92
N THR A 283 -8.67 17.10 -21.32
CA THR A 283 -8.33 16.66 -19.96
C THR A 283 -7.33 15.51 -19.94
N THR A 284 -6.44 15.47 -18.93
CA THR A 284 -5.47 14.37 -18.77
C THR A 284 -6.13 12.99 -18.74
N GLN A 285 -7.24 12.84 -18.01
CA GLN A 285 -7.94 11.56 -17.89
C GLN A 285 -8.72 11.19 -19.16
N GLY A 286 -9.25 12.17 -19.90
CA GLY A 286 -9.90 11.91 -21.18
C GLY A 286 -8.91 11.40 -22.22
N VAL A 287 -7.71 11.98 -22.25
CA VAL A 287 -6.60 11.55 -23.12
C VAL A 287 -6.11 10.15 -22.76
N GLU A 288 -5.96 9.87 -21.46
CA GLU A 288 -5.56 8.55 -20.96
C GLU A 288 -6.57 7.47 -21.34
N LEU A 289 -7.89 7.75 -21.18
CA LEU A 289 -8.92 6.82 -21.61
C LEU A 289 -8.90 6.65 -23.14
N ALA A 290 -8.74 7.75 -23.88
CA ALA A 290 -8.71 7.73 -25.34
C ALA A 290 -7.58 6.82 -25.85
N SER A 291 -6.34 7.05 -25.42
CA SER A 291 -5.18 6.25 -25.84
C SER A 291 -5.35 4.77 -25.46
N THR A 292 -5.80 4.51 -24.23
CA THR A 292 -5.99 3.15 -23.72
C THR A 292 -7.10 2.41 -24.48
N ALA A 293 -8.17 3.11 -24.86
CA ALA A 293 -9.35 2.48 -25.47
C ALA A 293 -9.34 2.47 -27.01
N LEU A 294 -8.38 3.11 -27.69
CA LEU A 294 -8.34 3.20 -29.17
C LEU A 294 -8.60 1.88 -29.89
N HIS A 295 -8.02 0.79 -29.37
CA HIS A 295 -8.11 -0.56 -29.96
C HIS A 295 -9.47 -1.25 -29.73
N VAL A 296 -10.25 -0.81 -28.74
CA VAL A 296 -11.59 -1.36 -28.42
C VAL A 296 -12.75 -0.44 -28.82
N MET A 297 -12.48 0.82 -29.16
CA MET A 297 -13.52 1.76 -29.60
C MET A 297 -14.18 1.34 -30.91
N SER A 298 -15.46 1.72 -31.05
CA SER A 298 -16.15 1.66 -32.33
C SER A 298 -15.43 2.53 -33.39
N PRO A 299 -15.52 2.20 -34.69
CA PRO A 299 -14.92 3.02 -35.74
C PRO A 299 -15.42 4.47 -35.72
N ALA A 300 -16.70 4.69 -35.39
CA ALA A 300 -17.31 6.02 -35.35
C ALA A 300 -16.77 6.87 -34.19
N LEU A 301 -16.72 6.32 -32.98
CA LEU A 301 -16.12 7.03 -31.83
C LEU A 301 -14.64 7.28 -32.03
N ARG A 302 -13.90 6.29 -32.56
CA ARG A 302 -12.48 6.44 -32.87
C ARG A 302 -12.24 7.64 -33.79
N GLN A 303 -13.01 7.79 -34.86
CA GLN A 303 -12.89 8.93 -35.77
C GLN A 303 -13.17 10.26 -35.06
N ARG A 304 -14.24 10.37 -34.27
CA ARG A 304 -14.55 11.60 -33.51
C ARG A 304 -13.43 12.01 -32.56
N VAL A 305 -12.88 11.04 -31.83
CA VAL A 305 -11.77 11.26 -30.89
C VAL A 305 -10.50 11.71 -31.61
N LEU A 306 -10.18 11.12 -32.75
CA LEU A 306 -9.02 11.51 -33.55
C LEU A 306 -9.17 12.94 -34.10
N SER A 307 -10.33 13.27 -34.67
CA SER A 307 -10.58 14.64 -35.17
C SER A 307 -10.53 15.68 -34.05
N ALA A 308 -11.01 15.34 -32.85
CA ALA A 308 -10.91 16.22 -31.67
C ALA A 308 -9.45 16.40 -31.22
N ALA A 309 -8.63 15.34 -31.25
CA ALA A 309 -7.21 15.41 -30.93
C ALA A 309 -6.41 16.23 -31.94
N GLU A 310 -6.71 16.09 -33.24
CA GLU A 310 -6.11 16.90 -34.32
C GLU A 310 -6.45 18.39 -34.15
N SER A 311 -7.70 18.69 -33.79
CA SER A 311 -8.17 20.07 -33.58
C SER A 311 -7.56 20.73 -32.33
N ALA A 312 -7.10 19.95 -31.35
CA ALA A 312 -6.46 20.46 -30.13
C ALA A 312 -4.99 20.90 -30.34
N GLY A 313 -4.38 20.52 -31.47
CA GLY A 313 -3.05 20.95 -31.92
C GLY A 313 -1.84 20.24 -31.27
N PRO A 314 -0.62 20.40 -31.83
CA PRO A 314 0.59 19.65 -31.44
C PRO A 314 1.16 19.97 -30.05
N GLY A 315 0.74 21.10 -29.46
CA GLY A 315 1.17 21.55 -28.13
C GLY A 315 0.36 20.94 -26.98
N ALA A 316 -0.76 20.27 -27.28
CA ALA A 316 -1.48 19.48 -26.31
C ALA A 316 -0.76 18.13 -26.14
N ALA A 317 -0.39 17.74 -24.91
CA ALA A 317 0.29 16.47 -24.59
C ALA A 317 -0.40 15.20 -25.16
N VAL A 318 -1.63 15.37 -25.65
CA VAL A 318 -2.52 14.46 -26.37
C VAL A 318 -1.94 13.98 -27.70
N PHE A 319 -1.40 14.88 -28.51
CA PHE A 319 -1.07 14.57 -29.90
C PHE A 319 0.04 13.50 -30.00
N PRO A 320 1.18 13.62 -29.29
CA PRO A 320 2.23 12.60 -29.39
C PRO A 320 1.85 11.24 -28.77
N LEU A 321 1.03 11.22 -27.71
CA LEU A 321 0.65 9.97 -27.01
C LEU A 321 -0.42 9.18 -27.76
N VAL A 322 -1.45 9.87 -28.25
CA VAL A 322 -2.49 9.25 -29.10
C VAL A 322 -1.89 8.86 -30.45
N MET A 323 -1.02 9.69 -31.05
CA MET A 323 -0.41 9.40 -32.35
C MET A 323 0.69 8.33 -32.31
N ARG A 324 1.47 8.19 -31.23
CA ARG A 324 2.51 7.15 -31.12
C ARG A 324 1.92 5.73 -31.07
N ASP A 325 0.84 5.55 -30.32
CA ASP A 325 0.11 4.27 -30.29
C ASP A 325 -0.68 4.06 -31.60
N PHE A 326 -1.13 5.14 -32.23
CA PHE A 326 -1.79 5.12 -33.54
C PHE A 326 -0.85 4.72 -34.69
N GLU A 327 0.38 5.24 -34.75
CA GLU A 327 1.39 4.85 -35.75
C GLU A 327 1.78 3.37 -35.61
N CYS A 328 1.87 2.84 -34.40
CA CYS A 328 2.09 1.40 -34.18
C CYS A 328 0.93 0.57 -34.73
N TYR A 329 -0.32 0.95 -34.48
CA TYR A 329 -1.49 0.24 -34.97
C TYR A 329 -1.63 0.31 -36.51
N TYR A 330 -1.38 1.48 -37.11
CA TYR A 330 -1.46 1.67 -38.56
C TYR A 330 -0.36 0.88 -39.30
N ASN A 331 0.85 0.81 -38.73
CA ASN A 331 1.95 0.01 -39.26
C ASN A 331 1.73 -1.51 -39.11
N LEU A 332 1.02 -1.96 -38.06
CA LEU A 332 0.61 -3.36 -37.89
C LEU A 332 -0.44 -3.79 -38.93
N LYS A 333 -1.43 -2.93 -39.23
CA LYS A 333 -2.43 -3.21 -40.28
C LYS A 333 -1.85 -3.21 -41.70
N LYS A 334 -0.87 -2.34 -41.98
CA LYS A 334 -0.15 -2.36 -43.28
C LYS A 334 0.67 -3.64 -43.51
N LYS A 335 1.09 -4.32 -42.44
CA LYS A 335 1.84 -5.60 -42.53
C LYS A 335 0.95 -6.84 -42.65
N THR A 336 -0.32 -6.77 -42.23
CA THR A 336 -1.28 -7.89 -42.32
C THR A 336 -2.14 -7.88 -43.60
N LEU A 337 -2.01 -6.83 -44.41
CA LEU A 337 -2.65 -6.67 -45.72
C LEU A 337 -1.64 -6.78 -46.89
N ARG A 338 -0.51 -7.45 -46.67
CA ARG A 338 0.48 -7.79 -47.71
C ARG A 338 0.57 -9.28 -47.89
#